data_AF-F9QAX9-F1
#
_entry.id   AF-F9QAX9-F1
#
_cell.length_a   1.000
_cell.length_b   1.000
_cell.length_c   1.000
_cell.angle_alpha   90.00
_cell.angle_beta   90.00
_cell.angle_gamma   90.00
#
_symmetry.space_group_name_H-M   'P 1'
#
loop_
_entity.id
_entity.type
_entity.pdbx_description
1 polymer ?
#
loop_
_entity_poly.entity_id
_entity_poly.type
_entity_poly.pdbx_seq_one_letter_code
_entity_poly.pdbx_strand_id
1 'polypeptide(L)'
;MELQFETLDYQMHAIQVAVDLFIGQPNQQTEFGLKAQNDMRFVANLPLQINDEQLQQNLAKQQNKFNFYRTFIEEQGRNFTVEMETGTGKTYVYLRTIFELNRQYGWQKFVIVVPSVPIREGVLHTLETTRSHFATLFDNPSVNPKYEYKSNQLSRLKAFATGNHIEILVMNIDAFAKESNVINTQNESGDAPIRYIQNVNPIVIIDEPQNMETDIRRHAIASLNPLFTLRYSATHKNAYNPIFRLNPVQAYELGLVKQIEVDSVLADNDVNGAYVALKEINAGAKSWSAKVEILVNDKSMKKKVVTVKPNQDLFDLSRQNDVYRSGYILEGMNVEEQQIEFSGGLKVTKGVDNSLLKDDIQKMQIRRTIEEHLRKEKSLNTLGIKVLSLFL
;
A
#
# COMPACT_ATOMS: atom_id res chain seq x y z
N MET A 1 16.08 13.38 -20.29
CA MET A 1 15.58 14.38 -19.33
C MET A 1 16.07 13.91 -17.97
N GLU A 2 17.00 14.63 -17.37
CA GLU A 2 17.45 14.33 -16.00
C GLU A 2 16.40 14.89 -15.04
N LEU A 3 15.97 14.10 -14.06
CA LEU A 3 15.08 14.60 -13.01
C LEU A 3 15.87 15.52 -12.09
N GLN A 4 15.31 16.69 -11.80
CA GLN A 4 15.81 17.55 -10.74
C GLN A 4 15.18 17.13 -9.42
N PHE A 5 16.02 16.89 -8.42
CA PHE A 5 15.57 16.51 -7.08
C PHE A 5 15.66 17.72 -6.16
N GLU A 6 14.54 18.07 -5.56
CA GLU A 6 14.45 19.13 -4.55
C GLU A 6 14.61 18.53 -3.15
N THR A 7 15.12 19.33 -2.21
CA THR A 7 15.14 18.98 -0.79
C THR A 7 13.91 19.57 -0.13
N LEU A 8 13.03 18.70 0.38
CA LEU A 8 11.78 19.10 1.02
C LEU A 8 11.88 18.85 2.53
N ASP A 9 11.58 19.87 3.34
CA ASP A 9 11.80 19.83 4.80
C ASP A 9 11.04 18.69 5.50
N TYR A 10 9.79 18.46 5.10
CA TYR A 10 8.98 17.38 5.68
C TYR A 10 9.56 16.00 5.36
N GLN A 11 10.20 15.83 4.20
CA GLN A 11 10.91 14.58 3.85
C GLN A 11 12.15 14.43 4.74
N MET A 12 12.91 15.52 4.93
CA MET A 12 14.07 15.52 5.83
C MET A 12 13.68 15.18 7.27
N HIS A 13 12.57 15.71 7.77
CA HIS A 13 12.06 15.37 9.10
C HIS A 13 11.70 13.89 9.21
N ALA A 14 11.00 13.33 8.22
CA ALA A 14 10.66 11.91 8.20
C ALA A 14 11.88 10.98 8.19
N ILE A 15 12.94 11.40 7.47
CA ILE A 15 14.21 10.68 7.44
C ILE A 15 14.91 10.79 8.81
N GLN A 16 15.03 12.01 9.35
CA GLN A 16 15.78 12.26 10.58
C GLN A 16 15.18 11.54 11.78
N VAL A 17 13.85 11.48 11.90
CA VAL A 17 13.21 10.79 13.03
C VAL A 17 13.47 9.28 13.02
N ALA A 18 13.60 8.67 11.83
CA ALA A 18 13.96 7.26 11.70
C ALA A 18 15.44 7.02 12.05
N VAL A 19 16.32 7.95 11.67
CA VAL A 19 17.75 7.90 11.97
C VAL A 19 18.02 8.17 13.46
N ASP A 20 17.29 9.11 14.07
CA ASP A 20 17.43 9.53 15.46
C ASP A 20 16.99 8.47 16.48
N LEU A 21 16.24 7.44 16.04
CA LEU A 21 15.92 6.28 16.89
C LEU A 21 17.19 5.63 17.46
N PHE A 22 18.30 5.69 16.72
CA PHE A 22 19.52 4.97 17.05
C PHE A 22 20.63 5.88 17.60
N ILE A 23 20.31 7.09 18.06
CA ILE A 23 21.29 7.96 18.72
C ILE A 23 21.97 7.21 19.87
N GLY A 24 23.30 7.25 19.88
CA GLY A 24 24.15 6.48 20.80
C GLY A 24 24.75 5.21 20.18
N GLN A 25 24.24 4.75 19.03
CA GLN A 25 24.83 3.63 18.29
C GLN A 25 26.13 4.09 17.61
N PRO A 26 27.27 3.40 17.83
CA PRO A 26 28.52 3.71 17.14
C PRO A 26 28.46 3.27 15.68
N ASN A 27 29.25 3.96 14.84
CA ASN A 27 29.40 3.63 13.43
C ASN A 27 30.21 2.33 13.26
N GLN A 28 29.61 1.35 12.60
CA GLN A 28 30.14 0.00 12.44
C GLN A 28 31.30 -0.11 11.45
N GLN A 29 31.49 0.86 10.54
CA GLN A 29 32.61 0.84 9.59
C GLN A 29 33.97 0.86 10.30
N THR A 30 34.04 1.52 11.46
CA THR A 30 35.21 1.55 12.34
C THR A 30 35.52 0.21 13.01
N GLU A 31 34.52 -0.65 13.26
CA GLU A 31 34.71 -1.96 13.90
C GLU A 31 34.91 -3.11 12.89
N PHE A 32 34.35 -2.98 11.68
CA PHE A 32 34.40 -4.02 10.66
C PHE A 32 35.84 -4.36 10.23
N GLY A 33 36.73 -3.36 10.24
CA GLY A 33 38.16 -3.55 9.95
C GLY A 33 38.91 -4.47 10.92
N LEU A 34 38.39 -4.69 12.14
CA LEU A 34 39.05 -5.49 13.19
C LEU A 34 38.46 -6.90 13.35
N LYS A 35 37.16 -7.11 13.08
CA LYS A 35 36.48 -8.42 13.24
C LYS A 35 36.48 -9.29 11.97
N ALA A 36 36.74 -8.72 10.79
CA ALA A 36 36.71 -9.43 9.51
C ALA A 36 37.81 -10.50 9.31
N GLN A 37 38.76 -10.63 10.24
CA GLN A 37 39.85 -11.60 10.08
C GLN A 37 39.47 -13.07 10.38
N ASN A 38 38.37 -13.34 11.09
CA ASN A 38 38.15 -14.70 11.63
C ASN A 38 36.90 -15.47 11.15
N ASP A 39 35.94 -14.88 10.44
CA ASP A 39 34.80 -15.67 9.90
C ASP A 39 34.23 -15.10 8.58
N MET A 40 34.85 -15.48 7.47
CA MET A 40 34.67 -14.90 6.12
C MET A 40 33.37 -15.30 5.38
N ARG A 41 32.34 -15.81 6.07
CA ARG A 41 31.14 -16.37 5.40
C ARG A 41 30.01 -15.38 5.13
N PHE A 42 29.85 -14.36 5.97
CA PHE A 42 28.74 -13.40 5.89
C PHE A 42 29.19 -12.00 6.31
N VAL A 43 28.69 -10.97 5.65
CA VAL A 43 28.88 -9.56 6.02
C VAL A 43 27.58 -9.08 6.66
N ALA A 44 27.38 -9.40 7.94
CA ALA A 44 26.16 -9.02 8.66
C ALA A 44 26.19 -7.57 9.15
N ASN A 45 25.01 -6.94 9.25
CA ASN A 45 24.87 -5.77 10.12
C ASN A 45 25.14 -6.23 11.56
N LEU A 46 26.01 -5.52 12.29
CA LEU A 46 26.28 -5.87 13.69
C LEU A 46 25.02 -5.56 14.52
N PRO A 47 24.77 -6.33 15.60
CA PRO A 47 23.70 -6.04 16.54
C PRO A 47 23.77 -4.61 17.09
N LEU A 48 22.62 -4.11 17.56
CA LEU A 48 22.56 -2.84 18.27
C LEU A 48 23.43 -2.92 19.54
N GLN A 49 24.30 -1.92 19.71
CA GLN A 49 25.11 -1.76 20.92
C GLN A 49 24.40 -0.89 21.96
N ILE A 50 23.46 -0.05 21.53
CA ILE A 50 22.51 0.60 22.45
C ILE A 50 21.58 -0.44 23.05
N ASN A 51 21.32 -0.34 24.35
CA ASN A 51 20.37 -1.21 25.04
C ASN A 51 18.92 -0.78 24.74
N ASP A 52 17.97 -1.64 25.07
CA ASP A 52 16.55 -1.38 24.81
C ASP A 52 16.02 -0.17 25.59
N GLU A 53 16.60 0.15 26.75
CA GLU A 53 16.25 1.36 27.51
C GLU A 53 16.60 2.65 26.73
N GLN A 54 17.82 2.74 26.19
CA GLN A 54 18.24 3.87 25.38
C GLN A 54 17.40 3.99 24.10
N LEU A 55 17.11 2.86 23.44
CA LEU A 55 16.24 2.83 22.26
C LEU A 55 14.81 3.29 22.61
N GLN A 56 14.28 2.87 23.77
CA GLN A 56 12.98 3.29 24.26
C GLN A 56 12.93 4.80 24.59
N GLN A 57 14.01 5.36 25.13
CA GLN A 57 14.14 6.80 25.35
C GLN A 57 14.18 7.57 24.02
N ASN A 58 14.92 7.07 23.04
CA ASN A 58 14.98 7.67 21.71
C ASN A 58 13.62 7.62 21.01
N LEU A 59 12.89 6.51 21.11
CA LEU A 59 11.52 6.37 20.62
C LEU A 59 10.59 7.39 21.28
N ALA A 60 10.61 7.51 22.61
CA ALA A 60 9.78 8.47 23.33
C ALA A 60 10.06 9.92 22.90
N LYS A 61 11.33 10.27 22.64
CA LYS A 61 11.69 11.60 22.11
C LYS A 61 11.05 11.86 20.75
N GLN A 62 11.04 10.88 19.83
CA GLN A 62 10.37 11.05 18.54
C GLN A 62 8.84 11.12 18.71
N GLN A 63 8.27 10.28 19.58
CA GLN A 63 6.82 10.29 19.85
C GLN A 63 6.31 11.62 20.37
N ASN A 64 7.07 12.24 21.29
CA ASN A 64 6.73 13.55 21.84
C ASN A 64 6.72 14.67 20.79
N LYS A 65 7.58 14.61 19.76
CA LYS A 65 7.60 15.61 18.68
C LYS A 65 6.30 15.63 17.86
N PHE A 66 5.61 14.50 17.77
CA PHE A 66 4.38 14.32 16.99
C PHE A 66 3.14 14.06 17.85
N ASN A 67 3.25 14.26 19.17
CA ASN A 67 2.17 14.02 20.15
C ASN A 67 1.57 12.60 20.05
N PHE A 68 2.39 11.59 19.79
CA PHE A 68 1.94 10.20 19.84
C PHE A 68 1.80 9.71 21.28
N TYR A 69 0.86 8.78 21.50
CA TYR A 69 0.85 8.00 22.72
C TYR A 69 2.13 7.17 22.83
N ARG A 70 2.65 7.07 24.05
CA ARG A 70 3.83 6.26 24.34
C ARG A 70 3.54 4.79 24.05
N THR A 71 4.45 4.14 23.34
CA THR A 71 4.44 2.68 23.10
C THR A 71 5.71 2.04 23.66
N PHE A 72 5.70 0.72 23.83
CA PHE A 72 6.82 -0.02 24.39
C PHE A 72 7.39 -1.02 23.39
N ILE A 73 8.72 -1.03 23.25
CA ILE A 73 9.44 -1.92 22.34
C ILE A 73 9.27 -3.38 22.74
N GLU A 74 9.13 -3.67 24.04
CA GLU A 74 8.86 -5.02 24.54
C GLU A 74 7.52 -5.60 24.05
N GLU A 75 6.52 -4.75 23.82
CA GLU A 75 5.18 -5.15 23.37
C GLU A 75 5.08 -5.26 21.84
N GLN A 76 5.69 -4.30 21.13
CA GLN A 76 5.52 -4.14 19.68
C GLN A 76 6.74 -4.59 18.86
N GLY A 77 7.81 -5.01 19.55
CA GLY A 77 9.10 -5.27 18.97
C GLY A 77 9.75 -4.01 18.39
N ARG A 78 10.87 -4.20 17.70
CA ARG A 78 11.59 -3.13 16.98
C ARG A 78 10.96 -2.84 15.62
N ASN A 79 9.65 -2.58 15.61
CA ASN A 79 8.87 -2.18 14.44
C ASN A 79 8.47 -0.72 14.59
N PHE A 80 8.88 0.14 13.67
CA PHE A 80 8.63 1.58 13.73
C PHE A 80 7.84 2.05 12.52
N THR A 81 6.90 2.96 12.75
CA THR A 81 5.93 3.38 11.75
C THR A 81 6.11 4.83 11.33
N VAL A 82 6.20 5.05 10.02
CA VAL A 82 6.24 6.35 9.36
C VAL A 82 4.97 6.50 8.53
N GLU A 83 4.11 7.44 8.94
CA GLU A 83 2.86 7.77 8.23
C GLU A 83 3.11 8.95 7.29
N MET A 84 2.96 8.73 5.99
CA MET A 84 3.17 9.73 4.94
C MET A 84 2.08 9.63 3.87
N GLU A 85 1.34 10.72 3.66
CA GLU A 85 0.31 10.79 2.64
C GLU A 85 0.83 10.42 1.24
N THR A 86 -0.05 9.84 0.42
CA THR A 86 0.19 9.51 -0.97
C THR A 86 0.62 10.74 -1.76
N GLY A 87 1.59 10.59 -2.65
CA GLY A 87 2.12 11.69 -3.46
C GLY A 87 3.15 12.59 -2.76
N THR A 88 3.45 12.36 -1.47
CA THR A 88 4.44 13.16 -0.73
C THR A 88 5.89 12.64 -0.85
N GLY A 89 6.16 11.62 -1.66
CA GLY A 89 7.51 11.11 -1.90
C GLY A 89 8.02 10.06 -0.90
N LYS A 90 7.12 9.27 -0.31
CA LYS A 90 7.42 8.17 0.63
C LYS A 90 8.56 7.23 0.17
N THR A 91 8.56 6.86 -1.12
CA THR A 91 9.61 6.00 -1.70
C THR A 91 10.99 6.67 -1.67
N TYR A 92 11.07 7.94 -2.04
CA TYR A 92 12.31 8.71 -1.93
C TYR A 92 12.79 8.79 -0.48
N VAL A 93 11.87 9.03 0.47
CA VAL A 93 12.18 9.11 1.90
C VAL A 93 12.82 7.82 2.41
N TYR A 94 12.20 6.64 2.25
CA TYR A 94 12.80 5.43 2.81
C TYR A 94 14.09 5.03 2.08
N LEU A 95 14.23 5.34 0.79
CA LEU A 95 15.48 5.10 0.07
C LEU A 95 16.58 5.99 0.63
N ARG A 96 16.32 7.29 0.81
CA ARG A 96 17.30 8.20 1.42
C ARG A 96 17.62 7.80 2.87
N THR A 97 16.63 7.32 3.64
CA THR A 97 16.86 6.77 4.99
C THR A 97 17.87 5.64 4.99
N ILE A 98 17.89 4.75 3.98
CA ILE A 98 18.92 3.70 3.84
C ILE A 98 20.32 4.31 3.81
N PHE A 99 20.53 5.32 2.96
CA PHE A 99 21.82 5.99 2.82
C PHE A 99 22.22 6.76 4.08
N GLU A 100 21.28 7.41 4.75
CA GLU A 100 21.54 8.10 6.02
C GLU A 100 21.92 7.13 7.14
N LEU A 101 21.22 6.00 7.25
CA LEU A 101 21.55 4.94 8.21
C LEU A 101 22.94 4.35 7.93
N ASN A 102 23.31 4.17 6.66
CA ASN A 102 24.67 3.76 6.29
C ASN A 102 25.71 4.82 6.67
N ARG A 103 25.47 6.09 6.32
CA ARG A 103 26.40 7.19 6.60
C ARG A 103 26.65 7.35 8.10
N GLN A 104 25.59 7.31 8.91
CA GLN A 104 25.67 7.56 10.34
C GLN A 104 26.13 6.33 11.13
N TYR A 105 25.63 5.14 10.81
CA TYR A 105 25.83 3.94 11.64
C TYR A 105 26.59 2.81 10.92
N GLY A 106 26.85 2.93 9.63
CA GLY A 106 27.64 1.96 8.87
C GLY A 106 26.88 0.72 8.41
N TRP A 107 25.56 0.62 8.63
CA TRP A 107 24.77 -0.53 8.19
C TRP A 107 24.71 -0.65 6.67
N GLN A 108 24.78 -1.88 6.17
CA GLN A 108 24.91 -2.16 4.74
C GLN A 108 23.81 -3.08 4.19
N LYS A 109 23.10 -3.84 5.04
CA LYS A 109 22.14 -4.85 4.58
C LYS A 109 20.72 -4.38 4.77
N PHE A 110 20.01 -4.17 3.66
CA PHE A 110 18.64 -3.67 3.63
C PHE A 110 17.76 -4.56 2.76
N VAL A 111 16.57 -4.88 3.25
CA VAL A 111 15.54 -5.61 2.49
C VAL A 111 14.29 -4.73 2.40
N ILE A 112 13.85 -4.42 1.19
CA ILE A 112 12.59 -3.71 0.93
C ILE A 112 11.53 -4.74 0.58
N VAL A 113 10.49 -4.84 1.40
CA VAL A 113 9.35 -5.76 1.22
C VAL A 113 8.14 -4.96 0.73
N VAL A 114 7.58 -5.38 -0.40
CA VAL A 114 6.42 -4.74 -1.03
C VAL A 114 5.28 -5.75 -1.23
N PRO A 115 4.01 -5.32 -1.31
CA PRO A 115 2.89 -6.26 -1.35
C PRO A 115 2.59 -6.77 -2.76
N SER A 116 3.07 -6.11 -3.82
CA SER A 116 2.72 -6.43 -5.21
C SER A 116 3.86 -6.17 -6.20
N VAL A 117 3.78 -6.80 -7.37
CA VAL A 117 4.75 -6.61 -8.47
C VAL A 117 4.75 -5.17 -8.99
N PRO A 118 3.61 -4.49 -9.24
CA PRO A 118 3.63 -3.10 -9.69
C PRO A 118 4.35 -2.14 -8.73
N ILE A 119 4.16 -2.32 -7.42
CA ILE A 119 4.87 -1.50 -6.41
C ILE A 119 6.36 -1.80 -6.49
N ARG A 120 6.75 -3.09 -6.57
CA ARG A 120 8.16 -3.50 -6.74
C ARG A 120 8.83 -2.81 -7.93
N GLU A 121 8.19 -2.82 -9.09
CA GLU A 121 8.72 -2.16 -10.30
C GLU A 121 8.85 -0.65 -10.09
N GLY A 122 7.91 0.00 -9.40
CA GLY A 122 8.00 1.40 -9.02
C GLY A 122 9.21 1.70 -8.12
N VAL A 123 9.48 0.84 -7.13
CA VAL A 123 10.67 0.97 -6.26
C VAL A 123 11.96 0.80 -7.07
N LEU A 124 12.04 -0.24 -7.91
CA LEU A 124 13.22 -0.50 -8.75
C LEU A 124 13.49 0.66 -9.71
N HIS A 125 12.43 1.21 -10.33
CA HIS A 125 12.55 2.39 -11.18
C HIS A 125 13.04 3.62 -10.41
N THR A 126 12.55 3.84 -9.19
CA THR A 126 12.98 4.97 -8.36
C THR A 126 14.45 4.81 -7.94
N LEU A 127 14.89 3.61 -7.57
CA LEU A 127 16.29 3.30 -7.26
C LEU A 127 17.22 3.64 -8.43
N GLU A 128 16.86 3.23 -9.65
CA GLU A 128 17.67 3.53 -10.84
C GLU A 128 17.71 5.04 -11.12
N THR A 129 16.56 5.70 -11.06
CA THR A 129 16.45 7.13 -11.39
C THR A 129 17.11 8.03 -10.36
N THR A 130 17.14 7.62 -9.09
CA THR A 130 17.79 8.36 -7.99
C THR A 130 19.27 8.02 -7.83
N ARG A 131 19.82 7.09 -8.62
CA ARG A 131 21.19 6.61 -8.47
C ARG A 131 22.24 7.72 -8.51
N SER A 132 22.23 8.55 -9.56
CA SER A 132 23.20 9.65 -9.71
C SER A 132 23.02 10.73 -8.65
N HIS A 133 21.76 10.97 -8.23
CA HIS A 133 21.43 11.89 -7.16
C HIS A 133 22.01 11.44 -5.83
N PHE A 134 21.77 10.20 -5.42
CA PHE A 134 22.34 9.65 -4.19
C PHE A 134 23.85 9.49 -4.25
N ALA A 135 24.41 9.17 -5.42
CA ALA A 135 25.86 9.18 -5.60
C ALA A 135 26.47 10.57 -5.34
N THR A 136 25.81 11.64 -5.78
CA THR A 136 26.29 13.01 -5.52
C THR A 136 26.07 13.40 -4.05
N LEU A 137 24.89 13.12 -3.51
CA LEU A 137 24.47 13.54 -2.17
C LEU A 137 25.25 12.86 -1.02
N PHE A 138 25.76 11.65 -1.26
CA PHE A 138 26.43 10.82 -0.25
C PHE A 138 27.91 10.54 -0.58
N ASP A 139 28.55 11.39 -1.39
CA ASP A 139 29.97 11.29 -1.75
C ASP A 139 30.36 9.94 -2.41
N ASN A 140 29.51 9.51 -3.34
CA ASN A 140 29.64 8.32 -4.18
C ASN A 140 29.82 7.01 -3.38
N PRO A 141 28.83 6.64 -2.54
CA PRO A 141 28.91 5.42 -1.74
C PRO A 141 28.92 4.18 -2.64
N SER A 142 29.59 3.11 -2.19
CA SER A 142 29.54 1.83 -2.88
C SER A 142 28.17 1.18 -2.69
N VAL A 143 27.45 0.93 -3.79
CA VAL A 143 26.11 0.33 -3.80
C VAL A 143 26.04 -0.78 -4.86
N ASN A 144 25.42 -1.93 -4.53
CA ASN A 144 25.10 -2.94 -5.53
C ASN A 144 23.97 -2.45 -6.44
N PRO A 145 24.13 -2.38 -7.77
CA PRO A 145 23.03 -2.00 -8.66
C PRO A 145 22.00 -3.12 -8.87
N LYS A 146 22.26 -4.36 -8.40
CA LYS A 146 21.34 -5.48 -8.59
C LYS A 146 20.31 -5.55 -7.46
N TYR A 147 19.24 -4.77 -7.55
CA TYR A 147 18.28 -4.64 -6.45
C TYR A 147 17.27 -5.79 -6.32
N GLU A 148 16.80 -6.37 -7.43
CA GLU A 148 15.66 -7.28 -7.44
C GLU A 148 16.01 -8.71 -6.97
N TYR A 149 15.13 -9.32 -6.16
CA TYR A 149 15.11 -10.76 -5.96
C TYR A 149 14.30 -11.49 -7.05
N LYS A 150 14.88 -12.56 -7.61
CA LYS A 150 14.19 -13.52 -8.48
C LYS A 150 14.39 -14.93 -7.97
N SER A 151 13.33 -15.73 -7.98
CA SER A 151 13.35 -17.13 -7.51
C SER A 151 14.31 -18.02 -8.29
N ASN A 152 14.57 -17.71 -9.56
CA ASN A 152 15.52 -18.41 -10.43
C ASN A 152 16.97 -17.91 -10.30
N GLN A 153 17.27 -16.93 -9.43
CA GLN A 153 18.60 -16.33 -9.27
C GLN A 153 19.06 -16.39 -7.81
N LEU A 154 19.09 -17.59 -7.23
CA LEU A 154 19.47 -17.79 -5.82
C LEU A 154 20.90 -17.34 -5.49
N SER A 155 21.80 -17.32 -6.48
CA SER A 155 23.16 -16.76 -6.34
C SER A 155 23.15 -15.28 -5.91
N ARG A 156 22.08 -14.53 -6.21
CA ARG A 156 21.89 -13.15 -5.76
C ARG A 156 21.83 -13.05 -4.23
N LEU A 157 21.20 -14.02 -3.55
CA LEU A 157 21.09 -14.03 -2.09
C LEU A 157 22.45 -14.28 -1.43
N LYS A 158 23.25 -15.18 -2.02
CA LYS A 158 24.63 -15.39 -1.58
C LYS A 158 25.46 -14.11 -1.75
N ALA A 159 25.38 -13.47 -2.92
CA ALA A 159 26.07 -12.20 -3.16
C ALA A 159 25.61 -11.09 -2.21
N PHE A 160 24.30 -10.97 -1.96
CA PHE A 160 23.73 -10.05 -0.97
C PHE A 160 24.36 -10.25 0.40
N ALA A 161 24.51 -11.51 0.81
CA ALA A 161 25.00 -11.86 2.13
C ALA A 161 26.52 -11.65 2.30
N THR A 162 27.31 -11.74 1.22
CA THR A 162 28.77 -11.62 1.25
C THR A 162 29.32 -10.26 0.80
N GLY A 163 28.51 -9.41 0.16
CA GLY A 163 28.95 -8.09 -0.33
C GLY A 163 29.38 -7.16 0.81
N ASN A 164 30.35 -6.28 0.59
CA ASN A 164 30.87 -5.32 1.58
C ASN A 164 30.51 -3.86 1.25
N HIS A 165 29.45 -3.67 0.47
CA HIS A 165 28.89 -2.39 0.06
C HIS A 165 27.42 -2.30 0.47
N ILE A 166 26.77 -1.15 0.27
CA ILE A 166 25.34 -1.02 0.50
C ILE A 166 24.61 -2.01 -0.41
N GLU A 167 23.83 -2.89 0.21
CA GLU A 167 23.09 -3.97 -0.41
C GLU A 167 21.61 -3.75 -0.12
N ILE A 168 20.86 -3.45 -1.18
CA ILE A 168 19.42 -3.23 -1.14
C ILE A 168 18.78 -4.37 -1.92
N LEU A 169 17.99 -5.20 -1.24
CA LEU A 169 17.25 -6.32 -1.84
C LEU A 169 15.76 -6.02 -1.85
N VAL A 170 15.15 -5.89 -3.02
CA VAL A 170 13.71 -5.63 -3.17
C VAL A 170 12.97 -6.93 -3.44
N MET A 171 11.97 -7.24 -2.61
CA MET A 171 11.23 -8.48 -2.63
C MET A 171 9.72 -8.23 -2.50
N ASN A 172 8.91 -8.96 -3.28
CA ASN A 172 7.48 -9.05 -3.02
C ASN A 172 7.21 -10.07 -1.91
N ILE A 173 6.27 -9.78 -1.01
CA ILE A 173 5.92 -10.65 0.12
C ILE A 173 5.56 -12.09 -0.33
N ASP A 174 4.85 -12.23 -1.44
CA ASP A 174 4.42 -13.55 -1.95
C ASP A 174 5.56 -14.43 -2.46
N ALA A 175 6.76 -13.86 -2.66
CA ALA A 175 7.94 -14.64 -3.08
C ALA A 175 8.60 -15.41 -1.93
N PHE A 176 8.27 -15.10 -0.67
CA PHE A 176 8.86 -15.76 0.50
C PHE A 176 7.86 -16.07 1.62
N ALA A 177 6.57 -15.76 1.47
CA ALA A 177 5.57 -15.99 2.52
C ALA A 177 5.14 -17.45 2.70
N LYS A 178 5.24 -18.29 1.68
CA LYS A 178 4.84 -19.70 1.71
C LYS A 178 6.05 -20.60 1.92
N GLU A 179 5.90 -21.67 2.70
CA GLU A 179 6.97 -22.67 2.87
C GLU A 179 7.39 -23.32 1.54
N SER A 180 6.46 -23.43 0.58
CA SER A 180 6.72 -23.95 -0.76
C SER A 180 7.46 -22.98 -1.69
N ASN A 181 7.70 -21.72 -1.28
CA ASN A 181 8.52 -20.81 -2.06
C ASN A 181 9.96 -21.33 -2.15
N VAL A 182 10.58 -21.20 -3.33
CA VAL A 182 11.96 -21.66 -3.60
C VAL A 182 12.99 -21.12 -2.60
N ILE A 183 12.74 -19.93 -2.04
CA ILE A 183 13.62 -19.34 -1.03
C ILE A 183 13.59 -20.05 0.32
N ASN A 184 12.49 -20.73 0.62
CA ASN A 184 12.24 -21.43 1.88
C ASN A 184 12.53 -22.93 1.78
N THR A 185 12.54 -23.49 0.57
CA THR A 185 12.88 -24.90 0.35
C THR A 185 14.38 -25.12 0.39
N GLN A 186 14.79 -26.25 0.99
CA GLN A 186 16.18 -26.67 1.03
C GLN A 186 16.71 -26.96 -0.38
N ASN A 187 17.92 -26.49 -0.65
CA ASN A 187 18.64 -26.84 -1.87
C ASN A 187 19.38 -28.19 -1.73
N GLU A 188 20.09 -28.60 -2.77
CA GLU A 188 20.91 -29.82 -2.79
C GLU A 188 22.01 -29.85 -1.71
N SER A 189 22.39 -28.68 -1.17
CA SER A 189 23.35 -28.53 -0.07
C SER A 189 22.72 -28.64 1.32
N GLY A 190 21.40 -28.82 1.42
CA GLY A 190 20.66 -28.94 2.68
C GLY A 190 20.26 -27.60 3.34
N ASP A 191 20.60 -26.47 2.73
CA ASP A 191 20.30 -25.14 3.26
C ASP A 191 19.18 -24.46 2.47
N ALA A 192 18.24 -23.82 3.18
CA ALA A 192 17.24 -22.96 2.55
C ALA A 192 17.87 -21.60 2.17
N PRO A 193 17.67 -21.09 0.94
CA PRO A 193 18.26 -19.82 0.50
C PRO A 193 17.94 -18.60 1.39
N ILE A 194 16.80 -18.61 2.10
CA ILE A 194 16.43 -17.56 3.07
C ILE A 194 17.48 -17.37 4.17
N ARG A 195 18.28 -18.40 4.49
CA ARG A 195 19.36 -18.32 5.49
C ARG A 195 20.41 -17.28 5.15
N TYR A 196 20.65 -17.02 3.87
CA TYR A 196 21.56 -15.95 3.43
C TYR A 196 21.06 -14.56 3.86
N ILE A 197 19.74 -14.36 3.93
CA ILE A 197 19.16 -13.11 4.42
C ILE A 197 19.17 -13.11 5.96
N GLN A 198 18.74 -14.21 6.58
CA GLN A 198 18.64 -14.31 8.05
C GLN A 198 19.98 -14.08 8.76
N ASN A 199 21.07 -14.60 8.21
CA ASN A 199 22.40 -14.53 8.81
C ASN A 199 23.05 -13.15 8.70
N VAL A 200 22.45 -12.20 7.96
CA VAL A 200 23.02 -10.85 7.84
C VAL A 200 22.30 -9.78 8.64
N ASN A 201 21.31 -10.15 9.46
CA ASN A 201 20.52 -9.24 10.31
C ASN A 201 20.06 -7.99 9.53
N PRO A 202 19.27 -8.15 8.45
CA PRO A 202 18.93 -7.04 7.58
C PRO A 202 18.08 -6.00 8.32
N ILE A 203 18.18 -4.75 7.90
CA ILE A 203 17.17 -3.75 8.20
C ILE A 203 16.03 -3.94 7.20
N VAL A 204 14.83 -4.20 7.69
CA VAL A 204 13.67 -4.45 6.82
C VAL A 204 12.85 -3.17 6.68
N ILE A 205 12.59 -2.77 5.44
CA ILE A 205 11.71 -1.67 5.08
C ILE A 205 10.46 -2.26 4.46
N ILE A 206 9.29 -1.87 4.95
CA ILE A 206 8.00 -2.36 4.47
C ILE A 206 7.25 -1.20 3.83
N ASP A 207 6.93 -1.34 2.55
CA ASP A 207 6.09 -0.39 1.81
C ASP A 207 4.64 -0.90 1.79
N GLU A 208 3.68 -0.05 2.14
CA GLU A 208 2.25 -0.41 2.24
C GLU A 208 1.96 -1.61 3.17
N PRO A 209 2.41 -1.59 4.45
CA PRO A 209 2.26 -2.65 5.45
C PRO A 209 0.83 -3.13 5.67
N GLN A 210 -0.20 -2.29 5.48
CA GLN A 210 -1.62 -2.68 5.63
C GLN A 210 -2.03 -3.84 4.71
N ASN A 211 -1.31 -4.04 3.61
CA ASN A 211 -1.51 -5.17 2.71
C ASN A 211 -0.76 -6.44 3.16
N MET A 212 -0.03 -6.43 4.28
CA MET A 212 0.86 -7.50 4.74
C MET A 212 0.62 -7.91 6.21
N GLU A 213 -0.55 -7.59 6.76
CA GLU A 213 -0.89 -7.83 8.18
C GLU A 213 -1.49 -9.21 8.48
N THR A 214 -1.61 -10.11 7.50
CA THR A 214 -2.07 -11.50 7.77
C THR A 214 -1.01 -12.26 8.56
N ASP A 215 -1.42 -13.22 9.39
CA ASP A 215 -0.48 -13.97 10.25
C ASP A 215 0.66 -14.59 9.45
N ILE A 216 0.35 -15.25 8.32
CA ILE A 216 1.37 -15.85 7.43
C ILE A 216 2.38 -14.80 6.97
N ARG A 217 1.92 -13.61 6.54
CA ARG A 217 2.80 -12.55 6.06
C ARG A 217 3.62 -11.90 7.18
N ARG A 218 3.03 -11.71 8.36
CA ARG A 218 3.74 -11.22 9.56
C ARG A 218 4.84 -12.19 10.00
N HIS A 219 4.56 -13.50 10.02
CA HIS A 219 5.55 -14.53 10.32
C HIS A 219 6.65 -14.58 9.25
N ALA A 220 6.31 -14.41 7.97
CA ALA A 220 7.30 -14.36 6.89
C ALA A 220 8.25 -13.15 7.00
N ILE A 221 7.73 -11.98 7.37
CA ILE A 221 8.57 -10.80 7.62
C ILE A 221 9.49 -11.04 8.83
N ALA A 222 8.95 -11.59 9.92
CA ALA A 222 9.73 -11.92 11.12
C ALA A 222 10.80 -12.99 10.83
N SER A 223 10.52 -13.94 9.92
CA SER A 223 11.46 -14.99 9.54
C SER A 223 12.68 -14.46 8.78
N LEU A 224 12.68 -13.21 8.29
CA LEU A 224 13.88 -12.58 7.74
C LEU A 224 14.94 -12.26 8.81
N ASN A 225 14.63 -12.44 10.09
CA ASN A 225 15.48 -12.10 11.24
C ASN A 225 15.98 -10.63 11.20
N PRO A 226 15.07 -9.65 11.14
CA PRO A 226 15.45 -8.25 11.00
C PRO A 226 16.17 -7.71 12.24
N LEU A 227 17.16 -6.82 12.04
CA LEU A 227 17.73 -6.01 13.12
C LEU A 227 16.68 -5.08 13.72
N PHE A 228 15.91 -4.45 12.83
CA PHE A 228 14.66 -3.71 13.10
C PHE A 228 13.88 -3.53 11.80
N THR A 229 12.63 -3.06 11.92
CA THR A 229 11.71 -2.88 10.79
C THR A 229 11.21 -1.44 10.74
N LEU A 230 11.29 -0.80 9.57
CA LEU A 230 10.67 0.50 9.27
C LEU A 230 9.47 0.32 8.34
N ARG A 231 8.31 0.84 8.72
CA ARG A 231 7.03 0.63 8.03
C ARG A 231 6.52 1.96 7.48
N TYR A 232 6.43 2.07 6.16
CA TYR A 232 6.03 3.29 5.48
C TYR A 232 4.65 3.10 4.83
N SER A 233 3.67 3.94 5.20
CA SER A 233 2.34 3.94 4.59
C SER A 233 1.68 5.30 4.70
N ALA A 234 0.69 5.56 3.84
CA ALA A 234 -0.29 6.63 4.10
C ALA A 234 -1.29 6.23 5.18
N THR A 235 -1.59 4.93 5.29
CA THR A 235 -2.59 4.40 6.22
C THR A 235 -2.07 3.15 6.91
N HIS A 236 -1.99 3.19 8.24
CA HIS A 236 -1.59 2.03 9.04
C HIS A 236 -2.81 1.37 9.66
N LYS A 237 -3.03 0.09 9.35
CA LYS A 237 -4.01 -0.73 10.08
C LYS A 237 -3.60 -0.91 11.54
N ASN A 238 -2.31 -1.16 11.76
CA ASN A 238 -1.66 -1.26 13.06
C ASN A 238 -0.42 -0.34 13.05
N ALA A 239 -0.43 0.74 13.83
CA ALA A 239 0.69 1.66 13.91
C ALA A 239 1.67 1.22 15.01
N TYR A 240 2.65 0.38 14.65
CA TYR A 240 3.70 -0.08 15.57
C TYR A 240 4.74 1.03 15.80
N ASN A 241 4.96 1.42 17.05
CA ASN A 241 5.87 2.48 17.50
C ASN A 241 5.91 3.66 16.51
N PRO A 242 4.82 4.45 16.40
CA PRO A 242 4.75 5.55 15.44
C PRO A 242 5.80 6.61 15.77
N ILE A 243 6.55 7.06 14.75
CA ILE A 243 7.65 8.03 14.89
C ILE A 243 7.47 9.27 14.01
N PHE A 244 6.59 9.21 13.01
CA PHE A 244 6.31 10.32 12.10
C PHE A 244 4.86 10.26 11.61
N ARG A 245 4.23 11.41 11.44
CA ARG A 245 2.94 11.54 10.76
C ARG A 245 2.88 12.80 9.89
N LEU A 246 2.51 12.57 8.63
CA LEU A 246 2.03 13.57 7.70
C LEU A 246 0.72 13.05 7.10
N ASN A 247 -0.39 13.46 7.70
CA ASN A 247 -1.73 13.02 7.31
C ASN A 247 -2.27 13.83 6.10
N PRO A 248 -3.38 13.42 5.45
CA PRO A 248 -3.86 14.11 4.26
C PRO A 248 -4.26 15.57 4.49
N VAL A 249 -4.79 15.89 5.67
CA VAL A 249 -5.17 17.27 6.03
C VAL A 249 -3.92 18.14 6.13
N GLN A 250 -2.88 17.67 6.83
CA GLN A 250 -1.60 18.38 6.94
C GLN A 250 -0.91 18.52 5.58
N ALA A 251 -0.91 17.46 4.76
CA ALA A 251 -0.33 17.52 3.43
C ALA A 251 -1.04 18.55 2.54
N TYR A 252 -2.37 18.66 2.66
CA TYR A 252 -3.17 19.66 1.96
C TYR A 252 -2.91 21.08 2.49
N GLU A 253 -2.92 21.28 3.80
CA GLU A 253 -2.65 22.58 4.45
C GLU A 253 -1.25 23.11 4.11
N LEU A 254 -0.27 22.21 3.96
CA LEU A 254 1.10 22.54 3.53
C LEU A 254 1.25 22.70 2.00
N GLY A 255 0.17 22.54 1.23
CA GLY A 255 0.18 22.65 -0.24
C GLY A 255 1.00 21.56 -0.94
N LEU A 256 1.26 20.43 -0.28
CA LEU A 256 2.10 19.34 -0.80
C LEU A 256 1.33 18.43 -1.77
N VAL A 257 0.01 18.42 -1.69
CA VAL A 257 -0.88 17.62 -2.54
C VAL A 257 -1.98 18.49 -3.14
N LYS A 258 -2.50 18.05 -4.29
CA LYS A 258 -3.61 18.73 -4.95
C LYS A 258 -4.93 18.45 -4.23
N GLN A 259 -5.86 19.40 -4.30
CA GLN A 259 -7.23 19.20 -3.87
C GLN A 259 -7.92 18.15 -4.73
N ILE A 260 -8.80 17.36 -4.11
CA ILE A 260 -9.72 16.47 -4.81
C ILE A 260 -10.99 17.26 -5.13
N GLU A 261 -11.32 17.35 -6.42
CA GLU A 261 -12.61 17.85 -6.91
C GLU A 261 -13.42 16.65 -7.41
N VAL A 262 -14.68 16.54 -6.96
CA VAL A 262 -15.59 15.46 -7.39
C VAL A 262 -16.68 16.09 -8.25
N ASP A 263 -16.68 15.78 -9.56
CA ASP A 263 -17.78 16.09 -10.47
C ASP A 263 -18.71 14.87 -10.56
N SER A 264 -19.84 14.92 -9.85
CA SER A 264 -20.83 13.85 -9.87
C SER A 264 -21.69 13.97 -11.12
N VAL A 265 -21.53 13.06 -12.08
CA VAL A 265 -22.45 12.91 -13.21
C VAL A 265 -23.63 12.09 -12.74
N LEU A 266 -24.69 12.77 -12.32
CA LEU A 266 -25.99 12.17 -12.02
C LEU A 266 -26.84 12.24 -13.29
N ALA A 267 -27.44 11.12 -13.71
CA ALA A 267 -28.52 11.20 -14.67
C ALA A 267 -29.75 11.82 -13.97
N ASP A 268 -30.54 12.63 -14.66
CA ASP A 268 -31.70 13.35 -14.09
C ASP A 268 -32.81 12.44 -13.50
N ASN A 269 -32.63 11.10 -13.52
CA ASN A 269 -33.49 10.10 -12.87
C ASN A 269 -32.70 9.10 -11.98
N ASP A 270 -31.47 9.44 -11.58
CA ASP A 270 -30.62 8.56 -10.78
C ASP A 270 -30.89 8.76 -9.28
N VAL A 271 -31.96 8.15 -8.79
CA VAL A 271 -31.98 7.73 -7.39
C VAL A 271 -31.12 6.47 -7.29
N ASN A 272 -29.80 6.65 -7.13
CA ASN A 272 -28.81 5.67 -6.65
C ASN A 272 -29.23 4.19 -6.80
N GLY A 273 -29.23 3.66 -8.02
CA GLY A 273 -29.77 2.31 -8.27
C GLY A 273 -28.70 1.21 -8.30
N ALA A 274 -28.49 0.48 -7.20
CA ALA A 274 -27.89 -0.85 -7.22
C ALA A 274 -28.56 -1.75 -8.28
N TYR A 275 -27.79 -2.64 -8.90
CA TYR A 275 -28.30 -3.49 -9.97
C TYR A 275 -29.48 -4.35 -9.48
N VAL A 276 -30.67 -4.14 -10.03
CA VAL A 276 -31.86 -4.96 -9.83
C VAL A 276 -32.50 -5.19 -11.18
N ALA A 277 -32.61 -6.44 -11.62
CA ALA A 277 -33.32 -6.79 -12.85
C ALA A 277 -34.51 -7.71 -12.55
N LEU A 278 -35.72 -7.24 -12.83
CA LEU A 278 -36.95 -8.01 -12.64
C LEU A 278 -37.04 -9.13 -13.70
N LYS A 279 -37.08 -10.39 -13.25
CA LYS A 279 -37.22 -11.57 -14.11
C LYS A 279 -38.66 -12.06 -14.17
N GLU A 280 -39.38 -12.01 -13.06
CA GLU A 280 -40.73 -12.58 -12.96
C GLU A 280 -41.52 -11.92 -11.82
N ILE A 281 -42.82 -11.72 -12.03
CA ILE A 281 -43.78 -11.36 -10.97
C ILE A 281 -44.70 -12.56 -10.78
N ASN A 282 -44.84 -13.03 -9.53
CA ASN A 282 -45.77 -14.07 -9.15
C ASN A 282 -46.87 -13.46 -8.28
N ALA A 283 -48.10 -13.41 -8.80
CA ALA A 283 -49.27 -12.92 -8.07
C ALA A 283 -50.28 -14.06 -7.86
N GLY A 284 -50.60 -14.35 -6.60
CA GLY A 284 -51.66 -15.28 -6.19
C GLY A 284 -52.78 -14.55 -5.44
N ALA A 285 -53.88 -15.26 -5.14
CA ALA A 285 -55.10 -14.66 -4.58
C ALA A 285 -54.94 -13.97 -3.20
N LYS A 286 -53.87 -14.27 -2.46
CA LYS A 286 -53.61 -13.70 -1.11
C LYS A 286 -52.15 -13.25 -0.91
N SER A 287 -51.29 -13.38 -1.92
CA SER A 287 -49.86 -13.07 -1.78
C SER A 287 -49.22 -12.80 -3.13
N TRP A 288 -48.13 -12.04 -3.12
CA TRP A 288 -47.33 -11.79 -4.30
C TRP A 288 -45.84 -11.83 -3.98
N SER A 289 -45.03 -12.00 -5.01
CA SER A 289 -43.56 -11.96 -4.92
C SER A 289 -42.96 -11.64 -6.28
N ALA A 290 -41.72 -11.17 -6.30
CA ALA A 290 -40.97 -10.95 -7.52
C ALA A 290 -39.66 -11.74 -7.50
N LYS A 291 -39.26 -12.30 -8.65
CA LYS A 291 -37.90 -12.80 -8.85
C LYS A 291 -37.06 -11.68 -9.46
N VAL A 292 -36.03 -11.27 -8.73
CA VAL A 292 -35.10 -10.23 -9.15
C VAL A 292 -33.69 -10.78 -9.20
N GLU A 293 -32.91 -10.35 -10.19
CA GLU A 293 -31.48 -10.62 -10.26
C GLU A 293 -30.71 -9.46 -9.64
N ILE A 294 -29.87 -9.76 -8.64
CA ILE A 294 -29.13 -8.79 -7.83
C ILE A 294 -27.67 -9.20 -7.68
N LEU A 295 -26.81 -8.28 -7.23
CA LEU A 295 -25.41 -8.54 -6.88
C LEU A 295 -25.30 -9.04 -5.44
N VAL A 296 -24.81 -10.26 -5.25
CA VAL A 296 -24.66 -10.84 -3.91
C VAL A 296 -23.21 -10.73 -3.46
N ASN A 297 -23.01 -10.36 -2.19
CA ASN A 297 -21.70 -10.32 -1.54
C ASN A 297 -21.16 -11.75 -1.35
N ASP A 298 -20.50 -12.26 -2.39
CA ASP A 298 -19.82 -13.55 -2.47
C ASP A 298 -18.38 -13.30 -2.93
N LYS A 299 -17.49 -14.31 -2.88
CA LYS A 299 -16.04 -14.17 -3.15
C LYS A 299 -15.65 -13.49 -4.49
N SER A 300 -16.61 -13.26 -5.38
CA SER A 300 -16.43 -12.64 -6.70
C SER A 300 -17.61 -11.74 -7.14
N MET A 301 -18.44 -11.24 -6.21
CA MET A 301 -19.60 -10.36 -6.50
C MET A 301 -20.44 -10.83 -7.71
N LYS A 302 -21.10 -11.98 -7.57
CA LYS A 302 -21.86 -12.61 -8.66
C LYS A 302 -23.32 -12.16 -8.67
N LYS A 303 -23.89 -12.05 -9.86
CA LYS A 303 -25.34 -11.91 -10.08
C LYS A 303 -26.06 -13.20 -9.66
N LYS A 304 -27.09 -13.09 -8.84
CA LYS A 304 -27.96 -14.21 -8.46
C LYS A 304 -29.42 -13.78 -8.52
N VAL A 305 -30.28 -14.71 -8.92
CA VAL A 305 -31.73 -14.52 -8.87
C VAL A 305 -32.22 -14.88 -7.46
N VAL A 306 -32.91 -13.93 -6.83
CA VAL A 306 -33.56 -14.10 -5.53
C VAL A 306 -35.05 -13.81 -5.64
N THR A 307 -35.85 -14.45 -4.79
CA THR A 307 -37.28 -14.16 -4.66
C THR A 307 -37.48 -13.17 -3.52
N VAL A 308 -38.06 -12.01 -3.81
CA VAL A 308 -38.39 -10.97 -2.83
C VAL A 308 -39.92 -10.91 -2.63
N LYS A 309 -40.35 -10.84 -1.37
CA LYS A 309 -41.75 -10.69 -0.95
C LYS A 309 -42.00 -9.26 -0.44
N PRO A 310 -43.26 -8.84 -0.28
CA PRO A 310 -43.59 -7.52 0.26
C PRO A 310 -42.91 -7.29 1.60
N ASN A 311 -42.41 -6.07 1.82
CA ASN A 311 -41.68 -5.64 3.01
C ASN A 311 -40.36 -6.38 3.27
N GLN A 312 -39.79 -7.08 2.27
CA GLN A 312 -38.44 -7.64 2.37
C GLN A 312 -37.41 -6.72 1.71
N ASP A 313 -36.22 -6.66 2.32
CA ASP A 313 -35.10 -5.82 1.90
C ASP A 313 -34.08 -6.62 1.05
N LEU A 314 -33.62 -6.04 -0.06
CA LEU A 314 -32.53 -6.61 -0.84
C LEU A 314 -31.18 -6.59 -0.10
N PHE A 315 -30.98 -5.73 0.90
CA PHE A 315 -29.78 -5.74 1.74
C PHE A 315 -29.59 -7.11 2.41
N ASP A 316 -30.65 -7.66 3.00
CA ASP A 316 -30.60 -8.96 3.64
C ASP A 316 -30.44 -10.09 2.62
N LEU A 317 -31.20 -10.01 1.51
CA LEU A 317 -31.16 -11.03 0.45
C LEU A 317 -29.84 -11.05 -0.34
N SER A 318 -29.08 -9.94 -0.32
CA SER A 318 -27.78 -9.80 -0.99
C SER A 318 -26.58 -10.21 -0.14
N ARG A 319 -26.81 -10.74 1.08
CA ARG A 319 -25.78 -10.98 2.10
C ARG A 319 -25.10 -9.68 2.54
N GLN A 320 -25.90 -8.67 2.87
CA GLN A 320 -25.45 -7.38 3.38
C GLN A 320 -24.51 -6.67 2.40
N ASN A 321 -24.84 -6.70 1.10
CA ASN A 321 -24.12 -5.90 0.12
C ASN A 321 -24.51 -4.42 0.30
N ASP A 322 -23.54 -3.57 0.61
CA ASP A 322 -23.77 -2.17 0.98
C ASP A 322 -24.49 -1.34 -0.09
N VAL A 323 -24.46 -1.77 -1.35
CA VAL A 323 -25.20 -1.12 -2.45
C VAL A 323 -26.72 -1.14 -2.23
N TYR A 324 -27.25 -2.10 -1.46
CA TYR A 324 -28.69 -2.19 -1.16
C TYR A 324 -29.07 -1.67 0.23
N ARG A 325 -28.15 -1.03 0.96
CA ARG A 325 -28.30 -0.65 2.37
C ARG A 325 -29.51 0.24 2.69
N SER A 326 -30.05 0.98 1.72
CA SER A 326 -31.17 1.89 1.94
C SER A 326 -32.04 2.02 0.69
N GLY A 327 -33.36 1.99 0.86
CA GLY A 327 -34.31 2.22 -0.23
C GLY A 327 -34.67 0.98 -1.06
N TYR A 328 -34.34 -0.23 -0.60
CA TYR A 328 -34.57 -1.49 -1.35
C TYR A 328 -35.54 -2.44 -0.67
N ILE A 329 -36.50 -1.90 0.09
CA ILE A 329 -37.61 -2.67 0.63
C ILE A 329 -38.71 -2.74 -0.42
N LEU A 330 -39.18 -3.93 -0.76
CA LEU A 330 -40.23 -4.09 -1.78
C LEU A 330 -41.59 -3.57 -1.24
N GLU A 331 -42.11 -2.51 -1.84
CA GLU A 331 -43.35 -1.85 -1.39
C GLU A 331 -44.52 -2.06 -2.34
N GLY A 332 -44.28 -2.06 -3.65
CA GLY A 332 -45.34 -2.02 -4.65
C GLY A 332 -45.12 -2.94 -5.86
N MET A 333 -46.21 -3.26 -6.53
CA MET A 333 -46.21 -3.95 -7.83
C MET A 333 -47.30 -3.42 -8.75
N ASN A 334 -47.02 -3.42 -10.04
CA ASN A 334 -48.00 -3.26 -11.11
C ASN A 334 -47.90 -4.47 -12.06
N VAL A 335 -48.94 -5.31 -12.06
CA VAL A 335 -48.98 -6.53 -12.88
C VAL A 335 -49.12 -6.20 -14.36
N GLU A 336 -49.93 -5.18 -14.70
CA GLU A 336 -50.22 -4.77 -16.08
C GLU A 336 -48.96 -4.23 -16.74
N GLU A 337 -48.19 -3.41 -16.02
CA GLU A 337 -46.93 -2.84 -16.49
C GLU A 337 -45.72 -3.76 -16.26
N GLN A 338 -45.91 -4.95 -15.67
CA GLN A 338 -44.83 -5.86 -15.26
C GLN A 338 -43.73 -5.13 -14.47
N GLN A 339 -44.12 -4.31 -13.50
CA GLN A 339 -43.24 -3.41 -12.75
C GLN A 339 -43.31 -3.70 -11.25
N ILE A 340 -42.20 -3.49 -10.55
CA ILE A 340 -42.13 -3.46 -9.08
C ILE A 340 -41.55 -2.13 -8.58
N GLU A 341 -41.91 -1.74 -7.36
CA GLU A 341 -41.47 -0.50 -6.72
C GLU A 341 -40.87 -0.77 -5.34
N PHE A 342 -39.74 -0.11 -5.07
CA PHE A 342 -39.02 -0.18 -3.80
C PHE A 342 -39.14 1.12 -3.00
N SER A 343 -38.90 1.05 -1.69
CA SER A 343 -39.01 2.16 -0.72
C SER A 343 -38.17 3.40 -1.03
N GLY A 344 -37.11 3.26 -1.84
CA GLY A 344 -36.31 4.37 -2.35
C GLY A 344 -36.92 5.08 -3.56
N GLY A 345 -38.11 4.68 -4.01
CA GLY A 345 -38.75 5.20 -5.23
C GLY A 345 -38.24 4.55 -6.53
N LEU A 346 -37.38 3.53 -6.43
CA LEU A 346 -36.89 2.78 -7.59
C LEU A 346 -38.01 1.91 -8.18
N LYS A 347 -38.34 2.14 -9.45
CA LYS A 347 -39.28 1.33 -10.22
C LYS A 347 -38.54 0.46 -11.24
N VAL A 348 -38.75 -0.86 -11.19
CA VAL A 348 -38.07 -1.84 -12.05
C VAL A 348 -39.08 -2.55 -12.93
N THR A 349 -38.98 -2.34 -14.24
CA THR A 349 -39.88 -2.95 -15.24
C THR A 349 -39.24 -4.16 -15.91
N LYS A 350 -39.99 -5.24 -16.06
CA LYS A 350 -39.51 -6.50 -16.68
C LYS A 350 -39.14 -6.27 -18.15
N GLY A 351 -37.93 -6.68 -18.53
CA GLY A 351 -37.45 -6.59 -19.92
C GLY A 351 -36.80 -5.27 -20.31
N VAL A 352 -36.79 -4.26 -19.42
CA VAL A 352 -35.97 -3.06 -19.59
C VAL A 352 -34.56 -3.38 -19.11
N ASP A 353 -33.60 -3.37 -20.03
CA ASP A 353 -32.20 -3.60 -19.72
C ASP A 353 -31.56 -2.27 -19.28
N ASN A 354 -31.20 -2.15 -17.99
CA ASN A 354 -30.50 -0.98 -17.44
C ASN A 354 -29.07 -0.80 -18.03
N SER A 355 -28.68 -1.61 -19.03
CA SER A 355 -27.44 -1.49 -19.79
C SER A 355 -27.36 -0.19 -20.60
N LEU A 356 -28.48 0.32 -21.12
CA LEU A 356 -28.55 1.58 -21.86
C LEU A 356 -28.25 2.79 -20.96
N LEU A 357 -28.77 2.80 -19.73
CA LEU A 357 -28.47 3.82 -18.71
C LEU A 357 -26.98 3.84 -18.36
N LYS A 358 -26.33 2.67 -18.32
CA LYS A 358 -24.89 2.57 -18.05
C LYS A 358 -24.04 3.16 -19.18
N ASP A 359 -24.41 2.91 -20.44
CA ASP A 359 -23.71 3.46 -21.60
C ASP A 359 -23.82 4.98 -21.66
N ASP A 360 -24.99 5.53 -21.37
CA ASP A 360 -25.21 6.98 -21.34
C ASP A 360 -24.46 7.66 -20.19
N ILE A 361 -24.43 7.07 -19.01
CA ILE A 361 -23.62 7.56 -17.87
C ILE A 361 -22.13 7.54 -18.23
N GLN A 362 -21.63 6.46 -18.84
CA GLN A 362 -20.23 6.37 -19.25
C GLN A 362 -19.88 7.42 -20.31
N LYS A 363 -20.73 7.63 -21.33
CA LYS A 363 -20.54 8.69 -22.32
C LYS A 363 -20.52 10.07 -21.67
N MET A 364 -21.39 10.31 -20.69
CA MET A 364 -21.42 11.57 -19.95
C MET A 364 -20.18 11.76 -19.09
N GLN A 365 -19.71 10.74 -18.37
CA GLN A 365 -18.44 10.77 -17.64
C GLN A 365 -17.25 11.09 -18.54
N ILE A 366 -17.18 10.46 -19.73
CA ILE A 366 -16.15 10.74 -20.72
C ILE A 366 -16.26 12.19 -21.22
N ARG A 367 -17.48 12.63 -21.59
CA ARG A 367 -17.73 13.99 -22.07
C ARG A 367 -17.30 15.04 -21.05
N ARG A 368 -17.68 14.87 -19.79
CA ARG A 368 -17.32 15.77 -18.68
C ARG A 368 -15.83 15.76 -18.40
N THR A 369 -15.20 14.58 -18.44
CA THR A 369 -13.74 14.47 -18.29
C THR A 369 -13.00 15.20 -19.42
N ILE A 370 -13.46 15.10 -20.67
CA ILE A 370 -12.88 15.82 -21.82
C ILE A 370 -13.10 17.33 -21.66
N GLU A 371 -14.31 17.75 -21.27
CA GLU A 371 -14.64 19.16 -21.04
C GLU A 371 -13.72 19.79 -19.97
N GLU A 372 -13.60 19.14 -18.81
CA GLU A 372 -12.71 19.61 -17.74
C GLU A 372 -11.23 19.52 -18.13
N HIS A 373 -10.82 18.50 -18.88
CA HIS A 373 -9.46 18.41 -19.42
C HIS A 373 -9.13 19.63 -20.27
N LEU A 374 -9.98 19.96 -21.26
CA LEU A 374 -9.77 21.09 -22.17
C LEU A 374 -9.85 22.43 -21.41
N ARG A 375 -10.73 22.55 -20.42
CA ARG A 375 -10.83 23.74 -19.55
C ARG A 375 -9.54 23.96 -18.76
N LYS A 376 -9.03 22.90 -18.12
CA LYS A 376 -7.76 22.93 -17.37
C LYS A 376 -6.58 23.15 -18.30
N GLU A 377 -6.53 22.51 -19.46
CA GLU A 377 -5.46 22.69 -20.45
C GLU A 377 -5.40 24.14 -20.95
N LYS A 378 -6.54 24.75 -21.27
CA LYS A 378 -6.59 26.16 -21.72
C LYS A 378 -5.97 27.12 -20.69
N SER A 379 -6.17 26.87 -19.40
CA SER A 379 -5.58 27.72 -18.34
C SER A 379 -4.11 27.39 -18.08
N LEU A 380 -3.77 26.11 -17.93
CA LEU A 380 -2.45 25.66 -17.50
C LEU A 380 -1.39 25.61 -18.61
N ASN A 381 -1.80 25.46 -19.87
CA ASN A 381 -0.86 25.46 -21.01
C ASN A 381 -0.12 26.80 -21.14
N THR A 382 -0.74 27.92 -20.74
CA THR A 382 -0.07 29.23 -20.68
C THR A 382 1.10 29.28 -19.70
N LEU A 383 1.12 28.37 -18.71
CA LEU A 383 2.18 28.19 -17.73
C LEU A 383 3.18 27.08 -18.14
N GLY A 384 3.03 26.51 -19.34
CA GLY A 384 3.85 25.38 -19.81
C GLY A 384 3.52 24.04 -19.12
N ILE A 385 2.40 23.94 -18.42
CA ILE A 385 1.99 22.74 -17.67
C ILE A 385 1.08 21.88 -18.54
N LYS A 386 1.51 20.64 -18.83
CA LYS A 386 0.72 19.66 -19.58
C LYS A 386 -0.31 18.96 -18.68
N VAL A 387 -1.57 18.99 -19.10
CA VAL A 387 -2.67 18.29 -18.42
C VAL A 387 -2.79 16.86 -18.94
N LEU A 388 -3.11 15.92 -18.05
CA LEU A 388 -3.31 14.50 -18.38
C LEU A 388 -4.65 14.05 -17.80
N SER A 389 -5.37 13.21 -18.54
CA SER A 389 -6.57 12.52 -18.06
C SER A 389 -6.37 11.02 -18.19
N LEU A 390 -6.85 10.27 -17.19
CA LEU A 390 -6.77 8.82 -17.13
C LEU A 390 -8.19 8.27 -16.98
N PHE A 391 -8.53 7.32 -17.84
CA PHE A 391 -9.74 6.50 -17.70
C PHE A 391 -9.31 5.13 -17.18
N LEU A 392 -9.93 4.68 -16.09
CA LEU A 392 -9.61 3.41 -15.41
C LEU A 392 -10.60 2.30 -15.77
#